data_AF-A0A972U1B3-F1
#
_entry.id   AF-A0A972U1B3-F1
#
_cell.length_a   1.000
_cell.length_b   1.000
_cell.length_c   1.000
_cell.angle_alpha   90.00
_cell.angle_beta   90.00
_cell.angle_gamma   90.00
#
_symmetry.space_group_name_H-M   'P 1'
#
loop_
_entity.id
_entity.type
_entity.pdbx_description
1 polymer ?
#
loop_
_entity_poly.entity_id
_entity_poly.type
_entity_poly.pdbx_seq_one_letter_code
_entity_poly.pdbx_strand_id
1 'polypeptide(L)'
;MAKTERIEVRAHAMQKQRLEAAAEVGNESISQFVLGAATREADRILGEGQVQVLPAEQFDALLAALDEPATEMPNLAEAARKKRRYRRAAR
;
A
#
# COMPACT_ATOMS: atom_id res chain seq x y z
N MET A 1 5.17 -20.22 4.78
CA MET A 1 4.72 -20.23 6.19
C MET A 1 3.32 -20.81 6.23
N ALA A 2 2.98 -21.62 7.24
CA ALA A 2 1.64 -22.22 7.34
C ALA A 2 0.59 -21.15 7.69
N LYS A 3 -0.61 -21.24 7.09
CA LYS A 3 -1.74 -20.32 7.35
C LYS A 3 -2.48 -20.76 8.62
N THR A 4 -1.90 -20.47 9.78
CA THR A 4 -2.39 -20.95 11.09
C THR A 4 -3.45 -20.05 11.73
N GLU A 5 -3.47 -18.77 11.38
CA GLU A 5 -4.40 -17.79 11.97
C GLU A 5 -5.79 -17.84 11.30
N ARG A 6 -6.84 -17.77 12.11
CA ARG A 6 -8.25 -17.86 11.66
C ARG A 6 -8.98 -16.54 11.86
N ILE A 7 -9.59 -16.04 10.78
CA ILE A 7 -10.45 -14.86 10.78
C ILE A 7 -11.89 -15.30 10.53
N GLU A 8 -12.80 -15.02 11.45
CA GLU A 8 -14.23 -15.27 11.29
C GLU A 8 -14.97 -13.96 10.97
N VAL A 9 -15.81 -13.97 9.93
CA VAL A 9 -16.57 -12.79 9.50
C VAL A 9 -18.04 -13.16 9.37
N ARG A 10 -18.91 -12.32 9.94
CA ARG A 10 -20.36 -12.44 9.76
C ARG A 10 -20.80 -11.58 8.59
N ALA A 11 -21.67 -12.13 7.74
CA ALA A 11 -22.26 -11.44 6.60
C ALA A 11 -23.73 -11.83 6.48
N HIS A 12 -24.56 -10.91 6.02
CA HIS A 12 -25.94 -11.25 5.64
C HIS A 12 -25.96 -11.92 4.26
N ALA A 13 -27.09 -12.55 3.91
CA ALA A 13 -27.21 -13.35 2.68
C ALA A 13 -26.80 -12.59 1.41
N MET A 14 -27.26 -11.35 1.24
CA MET A 14 -26.91 -10.52 0.08
C MET A 14 -25.41 -10.19 0.01
N GLN A 15 -24.74 -9.97 1.15
CA GLN A 15 -23.28 -9.77 1.18
C GLN A 15 -22.57 -11.04 0.73
N LYS A 16 -22.94 -12.19 1.30
CA LYS A 16 -22.32 -13.48 0.96
C LYS A 16 -22.46 -13.78 -0.53
N GLN A 17 -23.65 -13.65 -1.10
CA GLN A 17 -23.89 -13.88 -2.53
C GLN A 17 -23.03 -12.99 -3.43
N ARG A 18 -22.90 -11.70 -3.07
CA ARG A 18 -22.07 -10.77 -3.85
C ARG A 18 -20.58 -11.15 -3.79
N LEU A 19 -20.08 -11.58 -2.63
CA LEU A 19 -18.70 -12.03 -2.46
C LEU A 19 -18.44 -13.34 -3.23
N GLU A 20 -19.40 -14.28 -3.23
CA GLU A 20 -19.32 -15.53 -3.98
C GLU A 20 -19.26 -15.27 -5.48
N ALA A 21 -20.14 -14.42 -6.01
CA ALA A 21 -20.14 -14.05 -7.43
C ALA A 21 -18.81 -13.39 -7.86
N ALA A 22 -18.24 -12.53 -7.02
CA ALA A 22 -16.95 -11.91 -7.31
C ALA A 22 -15.79 -12.92 -7.30
N ALA A 23 -15.80 -13.87 -6.36
CA ALA A 23 -14.82 -14.95 -6.30
C ALA A 23 -14.92 -15.88 -7.51
N GLU A 24 -16.14 -16.19 -7.97
CA GLU A 24 -16.40 -16.99 -9.17
C GLU A 24 -15.84 -16.33 -10.43
N VAL A 25 -16.07 -15.02 -10.62
CA VAL A 25 -15.48 -14.25 -11.74
C VAL A 25 -13.95 -14.28 -11.68
N GLY A 26 -13.36 -14.26 -10.49
CA GLY A 26 -11.92 -14.37 -10.28
C GLY A 26 -11.36 -15.80 -10.36
N ASN A 27 -12.20 -16.81 -10.57
CA ASN A 27 -11.87 -18.23 -10.51
C ASN A 27 -11.09 -18.61 -9.23
N GLU A 28 -11.51 -18.05 -8.09
CA GLU A 28 -10.90 -18.31 -6.79
C GLU A 28 -11.95 -18.66 -5.72
N SER A 29 -11.51 -19.26 -4.61
CA SER A 29 -12.42 -19.55 -3.51
C SER A 29 -12.87 -18.26 -2.81
N ILE A 30 -14.07 -18.27 -2.21
CA ILE A 30 -14.57 -17.13 -1.43
C ILE A 30 -13.60 -16.71 -0.32
N SER A 31 -12.92 -17.66 0.33
CA SER A 31 -11.98 -17.36 1.41
C SER A 31 -10.70 -16.69 0.91
N GLN A 32 -10.26 -17.05 -0.30
CA GLN A 32 -9.13 -16.41 -0.98
C GLN A 32 -9.51 -14.99 -1.43
N PHE A 33 -10.68 -14.83 -2.05
CA PHE A 33 -11.19 -13.53 -2.46
C PHE A 33 -11.33 -12.56 -1.29
N VAL A 34 -12.00 -12.99 -0.22
CA VAL A 34 -12.23 -12.15 0.97
C VAL A 34 -10.92 -11.76 1.64
N LEU A 35 -10.01 -12.73 1.83
CA LEU A 35 -8.71 -12.42 2.42
C LEU A 35 -7.91 -11.46 1.54
N GLY A 36 -7.84 -11.71 0.23
CA GLY A 36 -7.11 -10.85 -0.70
C GLY A 36 -7.69 -9.43 -0.77
N ALA A 37 -9.01 -9.29 -0.78
CA ALA A 37 -9.67 -7.98 -0.76
C ALA A 37 -9.40 -7.23 0.55
N ALA A 38 -9.48 -7.91 1.70
CA ALA A 38 -9.19 -7.31 3.00
C ALA A 38 -7.71 -6.91 3.13
N THR A 39 -6.78 -7.74 2.64
CA THR A 39 -5.34 -7.41 2.63
C THR A 39 -5.05 -6.20 1.76
N ARG A 40 -5.56 -6.14 0.52
CA ARG A 40 -5.36 -4.97 -0.35
C ARG A 40 -5.87 -3.68 0.27
N GLU A 41 -7.01 -3.73 0.94
CA GLU A 41 -7.57 -2.57 1.62
C GLU A 41 -6.74 -2.18 2.86
N ALA A 42 -6.24 -3.16 3.61
CA ALA A 42 -5.31 -2.93 4.71
C ALA A 42 -4.02 -2.26 4.21
N ASP A 43 -3.43 -2.76 3.13
CA ASP A 43 -2.23 -2.18 2.51
C ASP A 43 -2.47 -0.72 2.12
N ARG A 44 -3.59 -0.46 1.45
CA ARG A 44 -4.03 0.90 1.07
C ARG A 44 -4.14 1.84 2.27
N ILE A 45 -4.71 1.36 3.39
CA ILE A 45 -4.86 2.14 4.63
C ILE A 45 -3.52 2.36 5.34
N LEU A 46 -2.66 1.34 5.37
CA LEU A 46 -1.33 1.39 5.97
C LEU A 46 -0.33 2.20 5.12
N GLY A 47 -0.68 2.51 3.87
CA GLY A 47 0.23 3.14 2.91
C GLY A 47 1.28 2.15 2.39
N GLU A 48 1.05 0.86 2.56
CA GLU A 48 1.85 -0.20 1.98
C GLU A 48 1.40 -0.36 0.51
N GLY A 49 2.33 -0.30 -0.45
CA GLY A 49 2.00 -0.50 -1.86
C GLY A 49 1.60 0.75 -2.66
N GLN A 50 1.85 1.98 -2.17
CA GLN A 50 1.90 3.14 -3.08
C GLN A 50 3.20 3.10 -3.92
N VAL A 51 3.27 2.16 -4.87
CA VAL A 51 4.20 2.28 -5.99
C VAL A 51 3.62 3.35 -6.90
N GLN A 52 3.98 4.60 -6.63
CA GLN A 52 3.80 5.66 -7.60
C GLN A 52 4.82 5.39 -8.70
N VAL A 53 4.35 5.01 -9.88
CA VAL A 53 5.22 4.90 -11.06
C VAL A 53 5.65 6.32 -11.40
N LEU A 54 6.93 6.62 -11.19
CA LEU A 54 7.51 7.89 -11.59
C LEU A 54 7.69 7.86 -13.12
N PRO A 55 7.08 8.79 -13.88
CA PRO A 55 7.32 8.89 -15.32
C PRO A 55 8.81 9.04 -15.61
N ALA A 56 9.27 8.47 -16.73
CA ALA A 56 10.69 8.44 -17.09
C ALA A 56 11.34 9.84 -17.06
N GLU A 57 10.65 10.85 -17.60
CA GLU A 57 11.11 12.24 -17.59
C GLU A 57 11.36 12.79 -16.17
N GLN A 58 10.51 12.42 -15.21
CA GLN A 58 10.69 12.83 -13.81
C GLN A 58 11.79 12.03 -13.12
N PHE A 59 12.02 10.79 -13.54
CA PHE A 59 13.15 9.99 -13.07
C PHE A 59 14.48 10.55 -13.59
N ASP A 60 14.54 10.95 -14.86
CA ASP A 60 15.72 11.57 -15.46
C ASP A 60 16.02 12.93 -14.81
N ALA A 61 14.99 13.75 -14.58
CA ALA A 61 15.14 15.01 -13.85
C ALA A 61 15.62 14.79 -12.40
N LEU A 62 15.15 13.74 -11.73
CA LEU A 62 15.64 13.36 -10.40
C LEU A 62 17.12 12.97 -10.44
N LEU A 63 17.54 12.16 -11.42
CA LEU A 63 18.94 11.76 -11.57
C LEU A 63 19.84 12.98 -11.81
N ALA A 64 19.46 13.87 -12.71
CA ALA A 64 20.21 15.10 -12.98
C ALA A 64 20.37 15.96 -11.72
N ALA A 65 19.32 16.09 -10.91
CA ALA A 65 19.36 16.84 -9.66
C ALA A 65 20.26 16.19 -8.57
N LEU A 66 20.51 14.89 -8.63
CA LEU A 66 21.44 14.20 -7.71
C LEU A 66 22.91 14.46 -8.06
N ASP A 67 23.22 14.76 -9.32
CA ASP A 67 24.57 15.09 -9.79
C ASP A 67 24.94 16.56 -9.50
N GLU A 68 23.94 17.41 -9.20
CA GLU A 68 24.16 18.80 -8.81
C GLU A 68 24.69 18.93 -7.37
N PRO A 69 25.56 19.91 -7.08
CA PRO A 69 26.02 20.15 -5.72
C PRO A 69 24.86 20.54 -4.82
N ALA A 70 24.86 19.99 -3.59
CA ALA A 70 23.83 20.27 -2.62
C ALA A 70 23.78 21.77 -2.29
N THR A 71 22.57 22.34 -2.38
CA THR A 71 22.31 23.74 -2.01
C THR A 71 21.66 23.79 -0.62
N GLU A 72 22.05 24.75 0.20
CA GLU A 72 21.43 24.93 1.52
C GLU A 72 19.97 25.37 1.38
N MET A 73 19.07 24.63 2.05
CA MET A 73 17.64 24.93 2.10
C MET A 73 17.21 25.11 3.58
N PRO A 74 17.21 26.34 4.12
CA PRO A 74 16.94 26.60 5.54
C PRO A 74 15.61 26.01 6.02
N ASN A 75 14.55 26.12 5.21
CA ASN A 75 13.23 25.58 5.53
C ASN A 75 13.24 24.04 5.60
N LEU A 76 14.05 23.38 4.77
CA LEU A 76 14.20 21.92 4.79
C LEU A 76 14.97 21.46 6.03
N ALA A 77 16.03 22.18 6.41
CA ALA A 77 16.79 21.92 7.63
C ALA A 77 15.92 22.05 8.89
N GLU A 78 15.05 23.07 8.95
CA GLU A 78 14.09 23.23 10.03
C GLU A 78 13.07 22.07 10.05
N ALA A 79 12.53 21.69 8.90
CA ALA A 79 11.58 20.59 8.78
C ALA A 79 12.16 19.24 9.22
N ALA A 80 13.42 18.95 8.87
CA ALA A 80 14.11 17.72 9.24
C ALA A 80 14.26 17.52 10.76
N ARG A 81 14.25 18.61 11.54
CA ARG A 81 14.32 18.58 13.01
C ARG A 81 12.97 18.27 13.67
N LYS A 82 11.86 18.40 12.94
CA LYS A 82 10.50 18.17 13.47
C LYS A 82 10.24 16.66 13.62
N LYS A 83 9.41 16.28 14.60
CA LYS A 83 9.04 14.88 14.86
C LYS A 83 8.45 14.25 13.59
N ARG A 84 9.04 13.14 13.13
CA ARG A 84 8.53 12.38 11.97
C ARG A 84 7.07 11.99 12.19
N ARG A 85 6.20 12.47 11.31
CA ARG A 85 4.76 12.14 11.30
C ARG A 85 4.48 10.72 10.80
N TYR A 86 5.35 10.19 9.94
CA TYR A 86 5.24 8.84 9.39
C TYR A 86 6.47 8.02 9.79
N ARG A 87 6.24 6.85 10.41
CA ARG A 87 7.28 5.84 10.59
C ARG A 87 7.22 4.91 9.38
N ARG A 88 8.32 4.75 8.66
CA ARG A 88 8.46 3.64 7.72
C ARG A 88 8.37 2.35 8.54
N ALA A 89 7.46 1.45 8.17
CA ALA A 89 7.50 0.08 8.65
C ALA A 89 8.86 -0.51 8.26
N ALA A 90 9.55 -1.13 9.22
CA ALA A 90 10.79 -1.85 8.94
C ALA A 90 10.45 -3.06 8.07
N ARG A 91 11.26 -3.31 7.03
CA ARG A 91 11.18 -4.53 6.21
C ARG A 91 11.54 -5.76 7.02
#